data_AF-A0A0F9PWZ8-F1
#
_entry.id   AF-A0A0F9PWZ8-F1
#
_cell.length_a   1.000
_cell.length_b   1.000
_cell.length_c   1.000
_cell.angle_alpha   90.00
_cell.angle_beta   90.00
_cell.angle_gamma   90.00
#
_symmetry.space_group_name_H-M   'P 1'
#
loop_
_entity.id
_entity.type
_entity.pdbx_description
1 polymer ?
#
loop_
_entity_poly.entity_id
_entity_poly.type
_entity_poly.pdbx_seq_one_letter_code
_entity_poly.pdbx_strand_id
1 'polypeptide(L)'
;MGYRDPVHPIRTYGKGRFPAVGIEPYVKPSVAMTGTAIAGGVTEAEIVSGGETIILTLSNGQWERNTTAFDAARQAMIDGMDSAQSEGAGWDAEVKANEVVGAVVRTSDSVVTITLTAAASYVVTADETITVVIPAALMEGQLESLGAGTFVVSEGA
;
A
#
# COMPACT_ATOMS: atom_id res chain seq x y z
N MET A 1 -40.53 -11.93 -29.19
CA MET A 1 -40.21 -13.17 -28.46
C MET A 1 -39.07 -12.86 -27.52
N GLY A 2 -39.32 -12.79 -26.20
CA GLY A 2 -38.28 -12.45 -25.22
C GLY A 2 -37.45 -13.69 -24.87
N TYR A 3 -36.13 -13.56 -24.93
CA TYR A 3 -35.18 -14.61 -24.58
C TYR A 3 -35.36 -15.01 -23.10
N ARG A 4 -35.60 -16.30 -22.83
CA ARG A 4 -35.61 -16.86 -21.47
C ARG A 4 -34.38 -17.76 -21.36
N ASP A 5 -33.38 -17.31 -20.59
CA ASP A 5 -32.21 -18.11 -20.25
C ASP A 5 -32.63 -19.31 -19.38
N PRO A 6 -32.47 -20.56 -19.84
CA PRO A 6 -32.90 -21.76 -19.10
C PRO A 6 -31.94 -22.22 -18.00
N VAL A 7 -30.75 -21.62 -17.86
CA VAL A 7 -29.65 -22.25 -17.09
C VAL A 7 -29.36 -21.59 -15.74
N HIS A 8 -29.93 -20.41 -15.47
CA HIS A 8 -29.76 -19.71 -14.19
C HIS A 8 -31.12 -19.37 -13.55
N PRO A 9 -31.72 -20.27 -12.76
CA PRO A 9 -32.88 -19.90 -11.97
C PRO A 9 -32.45 -18.85 -10.94
N ILE A 10 -32.86 -17.59 -11.15
CA ILE A 10 -32.77 -16.56 -10.12
C ILE A 10 -33.61 -17.05 -8.94
N ARG A 11 -32.96 -17.59 -7.90
CA ARG A 11 -33.60 -18.01 -6.65
C ARG A 11 -34.24 -16.79 -6.01
N THR A 12 -35.55 -16.64 -6.22
CA THR A 12 -36.37 -15.67 -5.49
C THR A 12 -36.81 -16.29 -4.16
N TYR A 13 -36.29 -15.78 -3.05
CA TYR A 13 -36.81 -16.09 -1.72
C TYR A 13 -38.02 -15.19 -1.44
N GLY A 14 -39.22 -15.65 -1.80
CA GLY A 14 -40.49 -15.04 -1.36
C GLY A 14 -40.88 -13.70 -2.02
N LYS A 15 -42.19 -13.40 -1.96
CA LYS A 15 -42.94 -12.26 -2.52
C LYS A 15 -42.12 -11.16 -3.20
N GLY A 16 -41.68 -11.38 -4.44
CA GLY A 16 -41.23 -10.31 -5.35
C GLY A 16 -40.14 -9.38 -4.81
N ARG A 17 -39.45 -9.76 -3.73
CA ARG A 17 -38.32 -9.02 -3.19
C ARG A 17 -37.09 -9.74 -3.71
N PHE A 18 -36.51 -9.18 -4.77
CA PHE A 18 -35.11 -9.44 -5.02
C PHE A 18 -34.36 -9.13 -3.71
N PRO A 19 -33.30 -9.89 -3.34
CA PRO A 19 -32.34 -9.34 -2.40
C PRO A 19 -32.04 -7.92 -2.88
N ALA A 20 -31.94 -6.95 -1.97
CA ALA A 20 -31.44 -5.66 -2.35
C ALA A 20 -30.02 -5.91 -2.89
N VAL A 21 -29.91 -6.11 -4.20
CA VAL A 21 -28.69 -5.87 -4.95
C VAL A 21 -28.63 -4.36 -4.98
N GLY A 22 -28.31 -3.79 -3.81
CA GLY A 22 -28.05 -2.38 -3.67
C GLY A 22 -26.89 -2.11 -4.60
N ILE A 23 -27.11 -1.29 -5.60
CA ILE A 23 -26.02 -0.65 -6.31
C ILE A 23 -25.52 0.40 -5.31
N GLU A 24 -24.72 -0.04 -4.34
CA GLU A 24 -24.07 0.90 -3.42
C GLU A 24 -23.13 1.75 -4.28
N PRO A 25 -23.17 3.08 -4.16
CA PRO A 25 -22.26 3.93 -4.91
C PRO A 25 -20.83 3.57 -4.51
N TYR A 26 -20.03 3.12 -5.48
CA TYR A 26 -18.61 2.89 -5.26
C TYR A 26 -17.95 4.22 -4.90
N VAL A 27 -17.33 4.27 -3.72
CA VAL A 27 -16.50 5.39 -3.28
C VAL A 27 -15.05 4.95 -3.40
N LYS A 28 -14.25 5.69 -4.17
CA LYS A 28 -12.83 5.39 -4.31
C LYS A 28 -12.14 5.46 -2.93
N PRO A 29 -11.35 4.45 -2.53
CA PRO A 29 -10.58 4.52 -1.32
C PRO A 29 -9.63 5.73 -1.33
N SER A 30 -9.42 6.32 -0.16
CA SER A 30 -8.36 7.30 0.08
C SER A 30 -7.43 6.77 1.16
N VAL A 31 -6.22 7.28 1.23
CA VAL A 31 -5.25 6.87 2.24
C VAL A 31 -4.67 8.08 2.97
N ALA A 32 -4.45 7.93 4.26
CA ALA A 32 -3.63 8.81 5.07
C ALA A 32 -2.29 8.13 5.36
N MET A 33 -1.20 8.84 5.10
CA MET A 33 0.17 8.39 5.36
C MET A 33 0.70 9.10 6.61
N THR A 34 1.17 8.34 7.59
CA THR A 34 1.72 8.80 8.88
C THR A 34 2.89 7.91 9.30
N GLY A 35 3.42 8.06 10.52
CA GLY A 35 4.57 7.30 11.01
C GLY A 35 5.79 8.20 11.21
N THR A 36 6.88 7.63 11.71
CA THR A 36 8.08 8.39 12.07
C THR A 36 8.78 8.96 10.84
N ALA A 37 8.84 8.21 9.72
CA ALA A 37 9.42 8.71 8.46
C ALA A 37 8.65 9.89 7.84
N ILE A 38 7.40 10.08 8.25
CA ILE A 38 6.49 11.12 7.74
C ILE A 38 6.45 12.31 8.69
N ALA A 39 6.56 12.06 9.99
CA ALA A 39 6.43 13.04 11.05
C ALA A 39 7.71 13.90 11.17
N GLY A 40 7.83 14.89 10.28
CA GLY A 40 8.97 15.82 10.26
C GLY A 40 10.07 15.46 9.25
N GLY A 41 9.85 14.40 8.46
CA GLY A 41 10.84 13.84 7.53
C GLY A 41 11.68 12.74 8.19
N VAL A 42 12.65 12.23 7.45
CA VAL A 42 13.62 11.24 7.92
C VAL A 42 15.01 11.61 7.42
N THR A 43 16.03 11.31 8.20
CA THR A 43 17.44 11.57 7.84
C THR A 43 18.10 10.32 7.27
N GLU A 44 19.18 10.50 6.50
CA GLU A 44 20.01 9.39 6.05
C GLU A 44 20.44 8.46 7.20
N ALA A 45 20.87 9.01 8.33
CA ALA A 45 21.33 8.21 9.47
C ALA A 45 20.22 7.39 10.15
N GLU A 46 18.98 7.86 10.10
CA GLU A 46 17.81 7.12 10.58
C GLU A 46 17.49 5.95 9.64
N ILE A 47 17.62 6.12 8.33
CA ILE A 47 17.50 5.02 7.35
C ILE A 47 18.62 3.99 7.53
N VAL A 48 19.86 4.45 7.74
CA VAL A 48 21.01 3.58 8.04
C VAL A 48 20.79 2.77 9.31
N SER A 49 20.21 3.39 10.34
CA SER A 49 19.90 2.72 11.62
C SER A 49 18.69 1.78 11.53
N GLY A 50 17.73 2.10 10.66
CA GLY A 50 16.46 1.39 10.52
C GLY A 50 15.49 1.63 11.67
N GLY A 51 14.30 1.04 11.57
CA GLY A 51 13.23 1.12 12.56
C GLY A 51 12.21 2.22 12.29
N GLU A 52 12.44 3.05 11.28
CA GLU A 52 11.51 4.07 10.83
C GLU A 52 10.21 3.45 10.30
N THR A 53 9.09 4.13 10.56
CA THR A 53 7.75 3.61 10.29
C THR A 53 7.01 4.44 9.26
N ILE A 54 6.34 3.75 8.34
CA ILE A 54 5.36 4.30 7.41
C ILE A 54 4.03 3.59 7.65
N ILE A 55 3.02 4.36 8.08
CA ILE A 55 1.70 3.84 8.46
C ILE A 55 0.68 4.34 7.45
N LEU A 56 0.04 3.40 6.76
CA LEU A 56 -0.96 3.64 5.73
C LEU A 56 -2.35 3.29 6.28
N THR A 57 -3.22 4.29 6.38
CA THR A 57 -4.60 4.12 6.86
C THR A 57 -5.60 4.38 5.74
N LEU A 58 -6.34 3.35 5.32
CA LEU A 58 -7.39 3.45 4.31
C LEU A 58 -8.69 4.02 4.89
N SER A 59 -9.34 4.87 4.10
CA SER A 59 -10.73 5.30 4.28
C SER A 59 -11.53 4.89 3.05
N ASN A 60 -12.79 4.47 3.25
CA ASN A 60 -13.66 3.95 2.18
C ASN A 60 -13.08 2.73 1.43
N GLY A 61 -12.17 2.00 2.07
CA GLY A 61 -11.53 0.80 1.53
C GLY A 61 -11.00 -0.10 2.65
N GLN A 62 -10.60 -1.31 2.29
CA GLN A 62 -10.02 -2.29 3.21
C GLN A 62 -8.78 -2.90 2.56
N TRP A 63 -7.81 -3.27 3.38
CA TRP A 63 -6.69 -4.09 2.95
C TRP A 63 -7.16 -5.51 2.64
N GLU A 64 -6.47 -6.17 1.71
CA GLU A 64 -6.72 -7.55 1.28
C GLU A 64 -6.82 -8.48 2.49
N ARG A 65 -7.98 -9.11 2.66
CA ARG A 65 -8.28 -9.94 3.85
C ARG A 65 -7.68 -11.32 3.75
N ASN A 66 -7.49 -11.83 2.53
CA ASN A 66 -6.83 -13.11 2.31
C ASN A 66 -5.34 -12.96 2.61
N THR A 67 -4.91 -13.50 3.75
CA THR A 67 -3.51 -13.45 4.19
C THR A 67 -2.53 -13.95 3.14
N THR A 68 -2.85 -15.01 2.40
CA THR A 68 -1.97 -15.52 1.35
C THR A 68 -1.83 -14.56 0.18
N ALA A 69 -2.92 -13.89 -0.21
CA ALA A 69 -2.90 -12.89 -1.27
C ALA A 69 -2.17 -11.62 -0.82
N PHE A 70 -2.44 -11.14 0.40
CA PHE A 70 -1.73 -10.02 1.00
C PHE A 70 -0.23 -10.31 1.07
N ASP A 71 0.15 -11.47 1.59
CA ASP A 71 1.55 -11.87 1.76
C ASP A 71 2.32 -11.90 0.43
N ALA A 72 1.66 -12.33 -0.65
CA ALA A 72 2.21 -12.35 -2.00
C ALA A 72 2.34 -10.94 -2.61
N ALA A 73 1.52 -9.99 -2.19
CA ALA A 73 1.52 -8.61 -2.69
C ALA A 73 2.46 -7.66 -1.93
N ARG A 74 3.05 -8.08 -0.80
CA ARG A 74 3.95 -7.24 0.02
C ARG A 74 5.18 -6.76 -0.75
N GLN A 75 5.75 -7.58 -1.62
CA GLN A 75 6.87 -7.14 -2.47
C GLN A 75 6.46 -5.96 -3.35
N ALA A 76 5.26 -5.99 -3.93
CA ALA A 76 4.76 -4.89 -4.74
C ALA A 76 4.52 -3.60 -3.91
N MET A 77 4.34 -3.69 -2.59
CA MET A 77 4.33 -2.50 -1.73
C MET A 77 5.71 -1.88 -1.65
N ILE A 78 6.74 -2.70 -1.46
CA ILE A 78 8.14 -2.28 -1.39
C ILE A 78 8.54 -1.62 -2.71
N ASP A 79 8.24 -2.29 -3.83
CA ASP A 79 8.51 -1.78 -5.17
C ASP A 79 7.73 -0.49 -5.46
N GLY A 80 6.60 -0.28 -4.79
CA GLY A 80 5.76 0.92 -4.88
C GLY A 80 6.28 2.13 -4.10
N MET A 81 7.37 1.99 -3.33
CA MET A 81 8.08 3.11 -2.70
C MET A 81 9.25 3.51 -3.60
N ASP A 82 9.07 4.54 -4.41
CA ASP A 82 9.95 4.88 -5.54
C ASP A 82 10.66 6.21 -5.32
N SER A 83 11.98 6.22 -5.50
CA SER A 83 12.77 7.45 -5.45
C SER A 83 12.62 8.27 -6.72
N ALA A 84 12.54 9.59 -6.57
CA ALA A 84 12.68 10.52 -7.69
C ALA A 84 14.15 10.68 -8.14
N GLN A 85 15.10 10.23 -7.33
CA GLN A 85 16.53 10.24 -7.59
C GLN A 85 17.02 8.83 -7.98
N SER A 86 18.32 8.70 -8.27
CA SER A 86 18.90 7.46 -8.80
C SER A 86 20.36 7.30 -8.40
N GLU A 87 20.69 7.58 -7.13
CA GLU A 87 22.02 7.37 -6.58
C GLU A 87 22.39 5.88 -6.56
N GLY A 88 23.67 5.58 -6.73
CA GLY A 88 24.16 4.20 -6.72
C GLY A 88 23.99 3.47 -5.39
N ALA A 89 23.75 4.21 -4.30
CA ALA A 89 23.47 3.71 -2.96
C ALA A 89 22.26 4.45 -2.31
N GLY A 90 21.37 4.98 -3.15
CA GLY A 90 20.12 5.64 -2.72
C GLY A 90 18.99 4.63 -2.46
N TRP A 91 17.77 5.12 -2.34
CA TRP A 91 16.64 4.33 -1.83
C TRP A 91 16.37 3.12 -2.70
N ASP A 92 16.39 3.30 -4.00
CA ASP A 92 16.12 2.25 -4.98
C ASP A 92 17.15 1.12 -4.95
N ALA A 93 18.42 1.46 -4.68
CA ALA A 93 19.53 0.53 -4.67
C ALA A 93 19.72 -0.18 -3.32
N GLU A 94 19.45 0.50 -2.20
CA GLU A 94 19.78 -0.01 -0.87
C GLU A 94 18.56 -0.35 -0.02
N VAL A 95 17.50 0.45 -0.09
CA VAL A 95 16.27 0.20 0.69
C VAL A 95 15.33 -0.70 -0.10
N LYS A 96 14.80 -0.24 -1.24
CA LYS A 96 13.84 -0.98 -2.07
C LYS A 96 14.36 -2.37 -2.49
N ALA A 97 15.64 -2.46 -2.87
CA ALA A 97 16.21 -3.72 -3.36
C ALA A 97 16.44 -4.77 -2.26
N ASN A 98 16.66 -4.35 -1.01
CA ASN A 98 17.05 -5.25 0.09
C ASN A 98 15.98 -5.39 1.18
N GLU A 99 14.95 -4.54 1.17
CA GLU A 99 13.89 -4.57 2.17
C GLU A 99 13.17 -5.93 2.19
N VAL A 100 12.83 -6.38 3.38
CA VAL A 100 12.19 -7.70 3.56
C VAL A 100 10.67 -7.54 3.50
N VAL A 101 9.99 -8.48 2.83
CA VAL A 101 8.50 -8.48 2.81
C VAL A 101 7.88 -8.53 4.21
N GLY A 102 8.62 -9.02 5.22
CA GLY A 102 8.22 -9.01 6.63
C GLY A 102 8.10 -7.60 7.24
N ALA A 103 8.70 -6.58 6.64
CA ALA A 103 8.58 -5.17 7.04
C ALA A 103 7.15 -4.67 6.89
N VAL A 104 6.39 -5.20 5.92
CA VAL A 104 5.01 -4.81 5.60
C VAL A 104 4.02 -5.66 6.39
N VAL A 105 3.39 -5.07 7.41
CA VAL A 105 2.49 -5.77 8.33
C VAL A 105 1.11 -5.12 8.33
N ARG A 106 0.08 -5.91 8.00
CA ARG A 106 -1.32 -5.51 8.17
C ARG A 106 -1.71 -5.63 9.64
N THR A 107 -1.92 -4.49 10.30
CA THR A 107 -2.26 -4.43 11.74
C THR A 107 -3.76 -4.40 11.99
N SER A 108 -4.56 -3.99 10.98
CA SER A 108 -6.02 -4.09 10.98
C SER A 108 -6.57 -4.14 9.55
N ASP A 109 -7.90 -4.16 9.39
CA ASP A 109 -8.51 -4.14 8.06
C ASP A 109 -8.32 -2.81 7.33
N SER A 110 -7.99 -1.72 8.05
CA SER A 110 -7.76 -0.40 7.47
C SER A 110 -6.34 0.12 7.66
N VAL A 111 -5.47 -0.57 8.40
CA VAL A 111 -4.09 -0.10 8.69
C VAL A 111 -3.04 -1.14 8.29
N VAL A 112 -2.05 -0.66 7.53
CA VAL A 112 -0.78 -1.35 7.27
C VAL A 112 0.35 -0.50 7.84
N THR A 113 1.29 -1.16 8.51
CA THR A 113 2.50 -0.56 9.05
C THR A 113 3.70 -1.19 8.34
N ILE A 114 4.55 -0.33 7.79
CA ILE A 114 5.84 -0.69 7.20
C ILE A 114 6.90 -0.25 8.20
N THR A 115 7.75 -1.16 8.66
CA THR A 115 8.89 -0.83 9.52
C THR A 115 10.16 -1.09 8.74
N LEU A 116 10.86 -0.02 8.36
CA LEU A 116 12.04 -0.10 7.51
C LEU A 116 13.17 -0.85 8.22
N THR A 117 13.80 -1.77 7.51
CA THR A 117 15.02 -2.42 8.02
C THR A 117 16.21 -1.47 7.91
N ALA A 118 17.27 -1.76 8.67
CA ALA A 118 18.50 -0.98 8.62
C ALA A 118 19.19 -1.14 7.26
N ALA A 119 19.41 -0.03 6.56
CA ALA A 119 20.12 0.01 5.28
C ALA A 119 21.53 0.57 5.47
N ALA A 120 22.45 -0.26 5.98
CA ALA A 120 23.77 0.19 6.43
C ALA A 120 24.66 0.86 5.35
N SER A 121 24.39 0.60 4.07
CA SER A 121 25.11 1.17 2.93
C SER A 121 24.41 2.37 2.29
N TYR A 122 23.23 2.74 2.79
CA TYR A 122 22.43 3.84 2.24
C TYR A 122 23.19 5.16 2.37
N VAL A 123 23.33 5.87 1.25
CA VAL A 123 23.95 7.18 1.18
C VAL A 123 23.36 7.99 0.03
N VAL A 124 23.05 9.25 0.33
CA VAL A 124 22.54 10.22 -0.63
C VAL A 124 23.44 11.45 -0.67
N THR A 125 23.41 12.17 -1.79
CA THR A 125 24.19 13.42 -1.99
C THR A 125 23.31 14.65 -2.12
N ALA A 126 22.01 14.47 -1.91
CA ALA A 126 20.97 15.49 -1.88
C ALA A 126 19.72 14.87 -1.25
N ASP A 127 18.76 15.71 -0.85
CA ASP A 127 17.47 15.24 -0.36
C ASP A 127 16.77 14.33 -1.38
N GLU A 128 16.38 13.14 -0.95
CA GLU A 128 15.74 12.12 -1.76
C GLU A 128 14.22 12.14 -1.51
N THR A 129 13.42 12.25 -2.58
CA THR A 129 11.95 12.29 -2.48
C THR A 129 11.37 10.94 -2.86
N ILE A 130 10.73 10.28 -1.89
CA ILE A 130 10.13 8.96 -2.09
C ILE A 130 8.64 9.11 -2.33
N THR A 131 8.17 8.59 -3.46
CA THR A 131 6.75 8.48 -3.79
C THR A 131 6.22 7.13 -3.38
N VAL A 132 5.12 7.12 -2.62
CA VAL A 132 4.49 5.88 -2.15
C VAL A 132 3.22 5.62 -2.95
N VAL A 133 3.20 4.50 -3.67
CA VAL A 133 2.05 4.01 -4.44
C VAL A 133 1.63 2.65 -3.89
N ILE A 134 0.37 2.54 -3.50
CA ILE A 134 -0.22 1.31 -3.01
C ILE A 134 -0.68 0.48 -4.22
N PRO A 135 -0.13 -0.73 -4.42
CA PRO A 135 -0.59 -1.61 -5.49
C PRO A 135 -2.03 -2.07 -5.24
N ALA A 136 -2.81 -2.20 -6.30
CA ALA A 136 -4.21 -2.65 -6.24
C ALA A 136 -4.36 -3.99 -5.51
N ALA A 137 -3.42 -4.91 -5.70
CA ALA A 137 -3.42 -6.24 -5.11
C ALA A 137 -3.33 -6.27 -3.57
N LEU A 138 -2.98 -5.16 -2.91
CA LEU A 138 -3.04 -5.06 -1.45
C LEU A 138 -4.40 -4.59 -0.94
N MET A 139 -5.28 -4.12 -1.80
CA MET A 139 -6.57 -3.54 -1.43
C MET A 139 -7.72 -4.42 -1.92
N GLU A 140 -8.65 -4.72 -1.03
CA GLU A 140 -9.79 -5.59 -1.33
C GLU A 140 -10.62 -5.03 -2.50
N GLY A 141 -10.78 -5.84 -3.54
CA GLY A 141 -11.63 -5.53 -4.70
C GLY A 141 -11.15 -4.36 -5.57
N GLN A 142 -9.90 -3.91 -5.43
CA GLN A 142 -9.36 -2.83 -6.24
C GLN A 142 -8.71 -3.34 -7.53
N LEU A 143 -8.84 -2.58 -8.60
CA LEU A 143 -8.20 -2.85 -9.90
C LEU A 143 -7.12 -1.82 -10.26
N GLU A 144 -7.11 -0.68 -9.57
CA GLU A 144 -6.17 0.42 -9.79
C GLU A 144 -5.34 0.66 -8.55
N SER A 145 -4.10 1.13 -8.73
CA SER A 145 -3.26 1.58 -7.63
C SER A 145 -3.78 2.87 -7.01
N LEU A 146 -3.36 3.12 -5.77
CA LEU A 146 -3.70 4.32 -5.01
C LEU A 146 -2.42 5.04 -4.59
N GLY A 147 -2.25 6.28 -5.04
CA GLY A 147 -1.15 7.13 -4.56
C GLY A 147 -1.36 7.52 -3.10
N ALA A 148 -0.36 7.30 -2.25
CA ALA A 148 -0.43 7.63 -0.83
C ALA A 148 0.14 9.02 -0.51
N GLY A 149 1.17 9.44 -1.25
CA GLY A 149 1.83 10.71 -1.06
C GLY A 149 3.33 10.57 -1.26
N THR A 150 4.08 11.54 -0.74
CA THR A 150 5.54 11.53 -0.75
C THR A 150 6.09 11.83 0.65
N PHE A 151 7.33 11.43 0.89
CA PHE A 151 8.15 11.92 2.01
C PHE A 151 9.58 12.17 1.53
N VAL A 152 10.37 12.86 2.34
CA VAL A 152 11.74 13.24 2.00
C VAL A 152 12.70 12.60 2.98
N VAL A 153 13.75 11.98 2.45
CA VAL A 153 14.95 11.62 3.18
C VAL A 153 15.95 12.76 3.01
N SER A 154 16.33 13.44 4.09
CA SER A 154 17.26 14.56 4.01
C SER A 154 18.70 14.07 3.96
N GLU A 155 19.51 14.71 3.10
CA GLU A 155 20.96 14.48 3.05
C GLU A 155 21.61 14.89 4.38
N GLY A 156 22.43 14.01 4.93
CA GLY A 156 23.24 14.30 6.10
C GLY A 156 22.48 14.18 7.42
N ALA A 157 23.11 13.50 8.37
CA ALA A 157 22.90 13.70 9.80
C ALA A 157 24.19 14.28 10.41
#